data_AF-A0A7V5C5X5-F1
#
_entry.id   AF-A0A7V5C5X5-F1
#
_cell.length_a   1.000
_cell.length_b   1.000
_cell.length_c   1.000
_cell.angle_alpha   90.00
_cell.angle_beta   90.00
_cell.angle_gamma   90.00
#
_symmetry.space_group_name_H-M   'P 1'
#
loop_
_entity.id
_entity.type
_entity.pdbx_description
1 polymer ?
#
loop_
_entity_poly.entity_id
_entity_poly.type
_entity_poly.pdbx_seq_one_letter_code
_entity_poly.pdbx_strand_id
1 'polypeptide(L)'
;MNKLPNNRVFIIAEAGVNHNGSTDLAKKLVTVAADAGADAVKFQTFRTEKVVSKSAPKAEYQKQMTGSDESQFDMIKKLELDLSAHKELIAYCQKKDILFLSTPFDHESIELLNGLNLSMFKIPSGEITNLPYLRHIGKMGKPVILSSGMANLGEIEAALGILISEGICLENIRVLHCNTEYPTPMEDVNLRAMQTMAAAFPGIQVGY
;
A
#
# COMPACT_ATOMS: atom_id res chain seq x y z
N MET A 1 17.53 8.46 -10.76
CA MET A 1 17.15 7.25 -10.00
C MET A 1 16.55 7.70 -8.68
N ASN A 2 15.25 7.48 -8.47
CA ASN A 2 14.56 7.86 -7.24
C ASN A 2 14.91 6.84 -6.15
N LYS A 3 15.98 7.11 -5.40
CA LYS A 3 16.35 6.33 -4.21
C LYS A 3 15.50 6.80 -3.03
N LEU A 4 15.06 5.85 -2.20
CA LEU A 4 14.40 6.19 -0.94
C LEU A 4 15.38 6.92 -0.02
N PRO A 5 14.94 7.96 0.72
CA PRO A 5 15.83 8.71 1.59
C PRO A 5 16.40 7.80 2.69
N ASN A 6 17.72 7.87 2.89
CA ASN A 6 18.44 6.99 3.83
C ASN A 6 18.79 7.64 5.18
N ASN A 7 18.56 8.95 5.35
CA ASN A 7 19.07 9.72 6.50
C ASN A 7 17.99 10.40 7.35
N ARG A 8 16.70 10.14 7.09
CA ARG A 8 15.59 10.59 7.95
C ARG A 8 14.41 9.64 7.84
N VAL A 9 13.52 9.68 8.83
CA VAL A 9 12.24 8.97 8.77
C VAL A 9 11.43 9.52 7.60
N PHE A 10 10.86 8.60 6.81
CA PHE A 10 9.94 8.90 5.72
C PHE A 10 8.52 8.61 6.17
N ILE A 11 7.67 9.62 6.24
CA ILE A 11 6.32 9.54 6.80
C ILE A 11 5.29 9.44 5.68
N ILE A 12 4.51 8.36 5.68
CA ILE A 12 3.41 8.14 4.73
C ILE A 12 2.09 8.36 5.45
N ALA A 13 1.33 9.37 5.04
CA ALA A 13 -0.05 9.55 5.45
C ALA A 13 -0.96 8.62 4.63
N GLU A 14 -1.51 7.58 5.26
CA GLU A 14 -2.45 6.66 4.60
C GLU A 14 -3.84 7.31 4.50
N ALA A 15 -4.17 7.81 3.30
CA ALA A 15 -5.54 8.18 2.96
C ALA A 15 -6.40 6.94 2.69
N GLY A 16 -5.79 5.87 2.17
CA GLY A 16 -6.48 4.61 1.90
C GLY A 16 -7.70 4.81 1.01
N VAL A 17 -8.86 4.38 1.50
CA VAL A 17 -10.18 4.58 0.88
C VAL A 17 -11.04 5.63 1.60
N ASN A 18 -10.46 6.43 2.52
CA ASN A 18 -11.18 7.42 3.34
C ASN A 18 -11.74 8.60 2.54
N HIS A 19 -11.49 8.63 1.23
CA HIS A 19 -12.11 9.58 0.30
C HIS A 19 -13.55 9.22 -0.07
N ASN A 20 -14.06 8.04 0.31
CA ASN A 20 -15.44 7.62 0.09
C ASN A 20 -15.90 7.77 -1.38
N GLY A 21 -15.01 7.49 -2.34
CA GLY A 21 -15.27 7.67 -3.77
C GLY A 21 -15.25 9.11 -4.30
N SER A 22 -15.01 10.11 -3.43
CA SER A 22 -14.99 11.53 -3.82
C SER A 22 -13.57 12.03 -4.09
N THR A 23 -13.30 12.44 -5.33
CA THR A 23 -12.03 13.10 -5.71
C THR A 23 -11.79 14.41 -4.94
N ASP A 24 -12.85 15.15 -4.62
CA ASP A 24 -12.74 16.39 -3.83
C ASP A 24 -12.35 16.10 -2.38
N LEU A 25 -12.92 15.05 -1.78
CA LEU A 25 -12.51 14.61 -0.45
C LEU A 25 -11.06 14.09 -0.46
N ALA A 26 -10.67 13.35 -1.51
CA ALA A 26 -9.29 12.92 -1.69
C ALA A 26 -8.31 14.12 -1.75
N LYS A 27 -8.63 15.19 -2.48
CA LYS A 27 -7.81 16.43 -2.52
C LYS A 27 -7.73 17.11 -1.14
N LYS A 28 -8.79 17.06 -0.33
CA LYS A 28 -8.75 17.56 1.05
C LYS A 28 -7.79 16.73 1.91
N LEU A 29 -7.81 15.39 1.78
CA LEU A 29 -6.87 14.51 2.47
C LEU A 29 -5.42 14.79 2.07
N VAL A 30 -5.15 15.03 0.77
CA VAL A 30 -3.82 15.47 0.30
C VAL A 30 -3.38 16.76 0.98
N THR A 31 -4.28 17.75 1.09
CA THR A 31 -3.98 19.03 1.74
C THR A 31 -3.61 18.83 3.20
N VAL A 32 -4.42 18.07 3.96
CA VAL A 32 -4.15 17.82 5.37
C VAL A 32 -2.84 17.05 5.57
N ALA A 33 -2.54 16.07 4.71
CA ALA A 33 -1.28 15.34 4.76
C ALA A 33 -0.07 16.25 4.51
N ALA A 34 -0.13 17.12 3.50
CA ALA A 34 0.93 18.07 3.19
C ALA A 34 1.11 19.11 4.31
N ASP A 35 0.01 19.69 4.80
CA ASP A 35 0.04 20.69 5.88
C ASP A 35 0.57 20.10 7.19
N ALA A 36 0.38 18.79 7.42
CA ALA A 36 0.96 18.05 8.55
C ALA A 36 2.44 17.70 8.38
N GLY A 37 3.04 17.96 7.20
CA GLY A 37 4.44 17.66 6.91
C GLY A 37 4.74 16.20 6.57
N ALA A 38 3.74 15.44 6.10
CA ALA A 38 3.98 14.09 5.59
C ALA A 38 4.79 14.13 4.28
N ASP A 39 5.64 13.12 4.06
CA ASP A 39 6.46 13.03 2.85
C ASP A 39 5.68 12.47 1.66
N ALA A 40 4.71 11.61 1.95
CA ALA A 40 3.82 11.04 0.96
C ALA A 40 2.40 10.93 1.50
N VAL A 41 1.44 10.98 0.60
CA VAL A 41 0.06 10.57 0.83
C VAL A 41 -0.22 9.34 0.00
N LYS A 42 -0.77 8.30 0.64
CA LYS A 42 -0.98 7.00 0.00
C LYS A 42 -2.47 6.66 -0.13
N PHE A 43 -2.86 6.26 -1.33
CA PHE A 43 -4.19 5.75 -1.67
C PHE A 43 -4.16 4.24 -1.96
N GLN A 44 -5.31 3.68 -2.32
CA GLN A 44 -5.47 2.30 -2.74
C GLN A 44 -6.07 2.26 -4.15
N THR A 45 -5.51 1.41 -5.02
CA THR A 45 -5.95 1.25 -6.40
C THR A 45 -6.31 -0.20 -6.64
N PHE A 46 -7.55 -0.45 -7.04
CA PHE A 46 -8.06 -1.79 -7.27
C PHE A 46 -9.16 -1.78 -8.33
N ARG A 47 -9.35 -2.94 -8.96
CA ARG A 47 -10.56 -3.31 -9.70
C ARG A 47 -11.38 -4.25 -8.84
N THR A 48 -12.55 -3.82 -8.41
CA THR A 48 -13.44 -4.55 -7.50
C THR A 48 -13.70 -5.96 -8.02
N GLU A 49 -13.89 -6.11 -9.32
CA GLU A 49 -14.10 -7.39 -10.01
C GLU A 49 -12.93 -8.38 -9.90
N LYS A 50 -11.73 -7.90 -9.57
CA LYS A 50 -10.52 -8.71 -9.43
C LYS A 50 -10.20 -9.06 -7.98
N VAL A 51 -10.65 -8.23 -7.04
CA VAL A 51 -10.25 -8.34 -5.62
C VAL A 51 -11.38 -8.85 -4.72
N VAL A 52 -12.64 -8.77 -5.17
CA VAL A 52 -13.81 -9.17 -4.38
C VAL A 52 -14.70 -10.10 -5.20
N SER A 53 -14.97 -11.29 -4.67
CA SER A 53 -16.02 -12.15 -5.20
C SER A 53 -17.38 -11.49 -5.02
N LYS A 54 -18.26 -11.62 -6.02
CA LYS A 54 -19.66 -11.14 -5.93
C LYS A 54 -20.43 -11.75 -4.76
N SER A 55 -20.01 -12.92 -4.27
CA SER A 55 -20.61 -13.62 -3.14
C SER A 55 -19.89 -13.41 -1.81
N ALA A 56 -18.84 -12.57 -1.78
CA ALA A 56 -18.09 -12.33 -0.55
C ALA A 56 -18.97 -11.62 0.50
N PRO A 57 -19.11 -12.16 1.72
CA PRO A 57 -19.79 -11.45 2.78
C PRO A 57 -18.95 -10.24 3.23
N LYS A 58 -19.62 -9.18 3.72
CA LYS A 58 -18.94 -8.09 4.42
C LYS A 58 -18.19 -8.64 5.64
N ALA A 59 -17.00 -8.11 5.92
CA ALA A 59 -16.31 -8.41 7.18
C ALA A 59 -17.13 -7.84 8.36
N GLU A 60 -17.03 -8.45 9.54
CA GLU A 60 -17.91 -8.12 10.67
C GLU A 60 -17.77 -6.66 11.11
N TYR A 61 -16.54 -6.14 11.16
CA TYR A 61 -16.28 -4.73 11.46
C TYR A 61 -16.89 -3.76 10.41
N GLN A 62 -17.05 -4.21 9.15
CA GLN A 62 -17.65 -3.41 8.09
C GLN A 62 -19.17 -3.37 8.23
N LYS A 63 -19.81 -4.49 8.58
CA LYS A 63 -21.26 -4.52 8.86
C LYS A 63 -21.63 -3.57 9.99
N GLN A 64 -20.80 -3.49 11.03
CA GLN A 64 -21.01 -2.57 12.16
C GLN A 64 -20.93 -1.09 11.74
N MET A 65 -20.08 -0.75 10.76
CA MET A 65 -19.88 0.63 10.31
C MET A 65 -20.81 1.08 9.19
N THR A 66 -21.13 0.21 8.22
CA THR A 66 -21.86 0.59 6.99
C THR A 66 -23.24 -0.04 6.85
N GLY A 67 -23.67 -0.83 7.83
CA GLY A 67 -24.94 -1.55 7.79
C GLY A 67 -24.90 -2.81 6.91
N SER A 68 -26.01 -3.56 6.92
CA SER A 68 -26.14 -4.88 6.28
C SER A 68 -26.73 -4.87 4.86
N ASP A 69 -27.27 -3.74 4.41
CA ASP A 69 -28.18 -3.70 3.25
C ASP A 69 -27.46 -3.66 1.89
N GLU A 70 -26.13 -3.61 1.93
CA GLU A 70 -25.25 -3.44 0.78
C GLU A 70 -24.25 -4.60 0.73
N SER A 71 -23.96 -5.15 -0.45
CA SER A 71 -22.94 -6.19 -0.61
C SER A 71 -21.52 -5.63 -0.46
N GLN A 72 -20.55 -6.47 -0.11
CA GLN A 72 -19.14 -6.06 -0.07
C GLN A 72 -18.66 -5.50 -1.41
N PHE A 73 -19.13 -6.10 -2.51
CA PHE A 73 -18.82 -5.68 -3.86
C PHE A 73 -19.33 -4.26 -4.12
N ASP A 74 -20.60 -3.97 -3.83
CA ASP A 74 -21.20 -2.66 -4.11
C ASP A 74 -20.56 -1.54 -3.29
N MET A 75 -20.18 -1.85 -2.04
CA MET A 75 -19.44 -0.92 -1.17
C MET A 75 -18.08 -0.57 -1.79
N ILE A 76 -17.28 -1.58 -2.11
CA ILE A 76 -15.91 -1.39 -2.63
C ILE A 76 -15.94 -0.75 -4.01
N LYS A 77 -16.95 -1.05 -4.84
CA LYS A 77 -17.08 -0.47 -6.18
C LYS A 77 -17.17 1.06 -6.16
N LYS A 78 -17.84 1.61 -5.15
CA LYS A 78 -17.95 3.08 -4.95
C LYS A 78 -16.63 3.73 -4.56
N LEU A 79 -15.67 2.94 -4.07
CA LEU A 79 -14.36 3.42 -3.62
C LEU A 79 -13.29 3.36 -4.72
N GLU A 80 -13.60 2.82 -5.90
CA GLU A 80 -12.65 2.83 -7.02
C GLU A 80 -12.34 4.26 -7.48
N LEU A 81 -11.05 4.53 -7.67
CA LEU A 81 -10.57 5.73 -8.36
C LEU A 81 -10.30 5.38 -9.82
N ASP A 82 -10.87 6.15 -10.75
CA ASP A 82 -10.61 5.98 -12.18
C ASP A 82 -9.31 6.67 -12.62
N LEU A 83 -8.95 6.52 -13.90
CA LEU A 83 -7.73 7.13 -14.45
C LEU A 83 -7.74 8.67 -14.35
N SER A 84 -8.91 9.31 -14.47
CA SER A 84 -9.03 10.77 -14.38
C SER A 84 -8.73 11.23 -12.96
N ALA A 85 -9.34 10.58 -11.97
CA ALA A 85 -9.12 10.85 -10.56
C ALA A 85 -7.65 10.67 -10.18
N HIS A 86 -6.99 9.61 -10.65
CA HIS A 86 -5.55 9.42 -10.40
C HIS A 86 -4.71 10.56 -10.99
N LYS A 87 -4.95 10.96 -12.24
CA LYS A 87 -4.22 12.08 -12.87
C LYS A 87 -4.43 13.39 -12.12
N GLU A 88 -5.67 13.67 -11.70
CA GLU A 88 -6.00 14.85 -10.91
C GLU A 88 -5.29 14.85 -9.55
N LEU A 89 -5.28 13.71 -8.86
CA LEU A 89 -4.64 13.59 -7.55
C LEU A 89 -3.11 13.69 -7.64
N ILE A 90 -2.49 13.07 -8.64
CA ILE A 90 -1.05 13.20 -8.89
C ILE A 90 -0.69 14.67 -9.13
N ALA A 91 -1.42 15.35 -10.02
CA ALA A 91 -1.20 16.76 -10.29
C ALA A 91 -1.43 17.65 -9.05
N TYR A 92 -2.41 17.29 -8.20
CA TYR A 92 -2.69 18.01 -6.97
C TYR A 92 -1.58 17.82 -5.91
N CYS A 93 -1.07 16.59 -5.75
CA CYS A 93 0.06 16.28 -4.88
C CYS A 93 1.31 17.05 -5.29
N GLN A 94 1.60 17.14 -6.60
CA GLN A 94 2.70 17.95 -7.14
C GLN A 94 2.57 19.44 -6.76
N LYS A 95 1.36 20.00 -6.82
CA LYS A 95 1.11 21.40 -6.40
C LYS A 95 1.28 21.62 -4.90
N LYS A 96 1.11 20.56 -4.10
CA LYS A 96 1.21 20.57 -2.63
C LYS A 96 2.59 20.13 -2.11
N ASP A 97 3.53 19.85 -3.01
CA ASP A 97 4.88 19.37 -2.70
C ASP A 97 4.90 18.13 -1.78
N ILE A 98 4.00 17.18 -2.07
CA ILE A 98 3.90 15.89 -1.37
C ILE A 98 3.92 14.75 -2.40
N LEU A 99 4.57 13.63 -2.07
CA LEU A 99 4.62 12.48 -2.97
C LEU A 99 3.26 11.76 -3.01
N PHE A 100 2.74 11.54 -4.22
CA PHE A 100 1.60 10.62 -4.41
C PHE A 100 2.10 9.18 -4.40
N LEU A 101 1.49 8.34 -3.55
CA LEU A 101 1.68 6.90 -3.54
C LEU A 101 0.35 6.16 -3.67
N SER A 102 0.40 4.93 -4.15
CA SER A 102 -0.75 4.03 -4.08
C SER A 102 -0.33 2.57 -3.92
N THR A 103 -1.23 1.78 -3.35
CA THR A 103 -1.14 0.33 -3.23
C THR A 103 -2.04 -0.31 -4.29
N PRO A 104 -1.49 -0.97 -5.32
CA PRO A 104 -2.31 -1.75 -6.24
C PRO A 104 -2.70 -3.09 -5.61
N PHE A 105 -3.94 -3.56 -5.82
CA PHE A 105 -4.40 -4.87 -5.30
C PHE A 105 -4.63 -5.92 -6.41
N ASP A 106 -4.37 -5.56 -7.67
CA ASP A 106 -4.52 -6.47 -8.81
C ASP A 106 -3.58 -6.07 -9.95
N HIS A 107 -3.43 -6.93 -10.95
CA HIS A 107 -2.51 -6.71 -12.08
C HIS A 107 -2.89 -5.50 -12.94
N GLU A 108 -4.17 -5.22 -13.15
CA GLU A 108 -4.60 -4.05 -13.93
C GLU A 108 -4.27 -2.76 -13.18
N SER A 109 -4.41 -2.78 -11.86
CA SER A 109 -3.99 -1.68 -10.98
C SER A 109 -2.47 -1.47 -10.98
N ILE A 110 -1.67 -2.54 -11.04
CA ILE A 110 -0.21 -2.44 -11.18
C ILE A 110 0.13 -1.73 -12.50
N GLU A 111 -0.45 -2.17 -13.62
CA GLU A 111 -0.20 -1.59 -14.94
C GLU A 111 -0.67 -0.13 -15.03
N LEU A 112 -1.84 0.19 -14.47
CA LEU A 112 -2.35 1.56 -14.38
C LEU A 112 -1.35 2.48 -13.67
N LEU A 113 -0.91 2.09 -12.48
CA LEU A 113 0.03 2.86 -11.68
C LEU A 113 1.41 2.94 -12.33
N ASN A 114 1.85 1.87 -13.01
CA ASN A 114 3.09 1.88 -13.77
C ASN A 114 3.03 2.89 -14.93
N GLY A 115 1.95 2.87 -15.71
CA GLY A 115 1.71 3.78 -16.83
C GLY A 115 1.53 5.25 -16.40
N LEU A 116 1.14 5.49 -15.15
CA LEU A 116 1.13 6.81 -14.51
C LEU A 116 2.50 7.24 -13.97
N ASN A 117 3.55 6.44 -14.21
CA ASN A 117 4.92 6.71 -13.81
C ASN A 117 5.11 6.92 -12.30
N LEU A 118 4.38 6.15 -11.46
CA LEU A 118 4.66 6.14 -10.02
C LEU A 118 6.13 5.81 -9.77
N SER A 119 6.75 6.49 -8.82
CA SER A 119 8.17 6.34 -8.51
C SER A 119 8.49 5.06 -7.74
N MET A 120 7.50 4.47 -7.07
CA MET A 120 7.63 3.28 -6.26
C MET A 120 6.27 2.61 -6.02
N PHE A 121 6.30 1.34 -5.60
CA PHE A 121 5.10 0.58 -5.21
C PHE A 121 5.04 0.32 -3.71
N LYS A 122 3.83 0.36 -3.15
CA LYS A 122 3.54 -0.18 -1.83
C LYS A 122 2.83 -1.52 -2.00
N ILE A 123 3.34 -2.58 -1.39
CA ILE A 123 2.72 -3.90 -1.32
C ILE A 123 2.02 -4.05 0.04
N PRO A 124 0.73 -4.38 0.10
CA PRO A 124 0.02 -4.54 1.36
C PRO A 124 0.30 -5.92 1.97
N SER A 125 0.07 -6.05 3.28
CA SER A 125 0.27 -7.31 4.01
C SER A 125 -0.51 -8.48 3.43
N GLY A 126 -1.73 -8.24 2.92
CA GLY A 126 -2.58 -9.29 2.34
C GLY A 126 -2.01 -9.94 1.07
N GLU A 127 -1.06 -9.29 0.40
CA GLU A 127 -0.51 -9.77 -0.87
C GLU A 127 0.93 -10.31 -0.75
N ILE A 128 1.51 -10.34 0.47
CA ILE A 128 2.90 -10.77 0.68
C ILE A 128 3.14 -12.25 0.28
N THR A 129 2.12 -13.09 0.34
CA THR A 129 2.20 -14.51 -0.10
C THR A 129 1.67 -14.72 -1.52
N ASN A 130 1.18 -13.67 -2.18
CA ASN A 130 0.68 -13.74 -3.56
C ASN A 130 1.86 -13.65 -4.55
N LEU A 131 2.57 -14.77 -4.73
CA LEU A 131 3.80 -14.81 -5.54
C LEU A 131 3.60 -14.35 -7.01
N PRO A 132 2.50 -14.67 -7.71
CA PRO A 132 2.23 -14.12 -9.04
C PRO A 132 2.12 -12.58 -9.05
N TYR A 133 1.46 -11.99 -8.06
CA TYR A 133 1.37 -10.54 -7.88
C TYR A 133 2.75 -9.92 -7.61
N LEU A 134 3.53 -10.50 -6.70
CA LEU A 134 4.89 -10.03 -6.40
C LEU A 134 5.79 -10.08 -7.62
N ARG A 135 5.69 -11.15 -8.42
CA ARG A 135 6.41 -11.30 -9.67
C ARG A 135 6.07 -10.18 -10.65
N HIS A 136 4.79 -9.83 -10.77
CA HIS A 136 4.35 -8.78 -11.67
C HIS A 136 4.86 -7.40 -11.24
N ILE A 137 4.83 -7.08 -9.94
CA ILE A 137 5.46 -5.86 -9.41
C ILE A 137 6.97 -5.87 -9.62
N GLY A 138 7.63 -7.01 -9.36
CA GLY A 138 9.07 -7.19 -9.54
C GLY A 138 9.55 -6.76 -10.93
N LYS A 139 8.83 -7.18 -11.97
CA LYS A 139 9.11 -6.85 -13.38
C LYS A 139 9.02 -5.36 -13.71
N MET A 140 8.35 -4.56 -12.89
CA MET A 140 8.31 -3.11 -13.08
C MET A 140 9.65 -2.44 -12.76
N GLY A 141 10.53 -3.12 -12.00
CA GLY A 141 11.88 -2.64 -11.70
C GLY A 141 11.92 -1.36 -10.85
N LYS A 142 10.86 -1.08 -10.08
CA LYS A 142 10.73 0.12 -9.24
C LYS A 142 10.98 -0.22 -7.76
N PRO A 143 11.41 0.73 -6.94
CA PRO A 143 11.49 0.55 -5.48
C PRO A 143 10.17 0.09 -4.87
N VAL A 144 10.26 -0.70 -3.80
CA VAL A 144 9.12 -1.34 -3.14
C VAL A 144 9.15 -1.09 -1.64
N ILE A 145 7.99 -0.76 -1.08
CA ILE A 145 7.72 -0.85 0.36
C ILE A 145 6.76 -2.02 0.60
N LEU A 146 7.22 -3.07 1.26
CA LEU A 146 6.49 -4.29 1.55
C LEU A 146 6.01 -4.29 3.01
N SER A 147 4.71 -4.40 3.27
CA SER A 147 4.22 -4.64 4.64
C SER A 147 4.22 -6.13 4.95
N SER A 148 4.52 -6.49 6.19
CA SER A 148 4.68 -7.88 6.64
C SER A 148 3.67 -8.35 7.68
N GLY A 149 2.51 -7.69 7.78
CA GLY A 149 1.45 -8.15 8.68
C GLY A 149 0.94 -9.53 8.26
N MET A 150 0.53 -10.36 9.23
CA MET A 150 0.09 -11.75 9.00
C MET A 150 1.18 -12.69 8.42
N ALA A 151 2.43 -12.24 8.30
CA ALA A 151 3.51 -13.02 7.71
C ALA A 151 4.55 -13.44 8.75
N ASN A 152 5.10 -14.64 8.58
CA ASN A 152 6.29 -15.11 9.30
C ASN A 152 7.58 -14.78 8.52
N LEU A 153 8.75 -15.01 9.14
CA LEU A 153 10.04 -14.72 8.51
C LEU A 153 10.27 -15.48 7.19
N GLY A 154 9.84 -16.74 7.09
CA GLY A 154 9.98 -17.52 5.85
C GLY A 154 9.12 -16.97 4.71
N GLU A 155 7.94 -16.44 5.01
CA GLU A 155 7.09 -15.77 4.01
C GLU A 155 7.68 -14.43 3.56
N ILE A 156 8.27 -13.66 4.48
CA ILE A 156 9.02 -12.45 4.14
C ILE A 156 10.23 -12.81 3.25
N GLU A 157 10.99 -13.85 3.59
CA GLU A 157 12.11 -14.33 2.80
C GLU A 157 11.68 -14.72 1.38
N ALA A 158 10.58 -15.47 1.25
CA ALA A 158 10.04 -15.85 -0.05
C ALA A 158 9.62 -14.62 -0.88
N ALA A 159 8.97 -13.65 -0.26
CA ALA A 159 8.56 -12.41 -0.93
C ALA A 159 9.77 -11.60 -1.41
N LEU A 160 10.79 -11.43 -0.57
CA LEU A 160 12.06 -10.78 -0.94
C LEU A 160 12.74 -11.52 -2.09
N GLY A 161 12.81 -12.86 -2.01
CA GLY A 161 13.39 -13.70 -3.05
C GLY A 161 12.74 -13.50 -4.42
N ILE A 162 11.41 -13.44 -4.48
CA ILE A 162 10.69 -13.16 -5.74
C ILE A 162 11.03 -11.77 -6.27
N LEU A 163 10.91 -10.72 -5.45
CA LEU A 163 11.19 -9.34 -5.87
C LEU A 163 12.62 -9.17 -6.40
N ILE A 164 13.60 -9.80 -5.73
CA ILE A 164 15.01 -9.76 -6.13
C ILE A 164 15.24 -10.55 -7.41
N SER A 165 14.63 -11.73 -7.55
CA SER A 165 14.78 -12.57 -8.76
C SER A 165 14.26 -11.90 -10.03
N GLU A 166 13.28 -10.99 -9.89
CA GLU A 166 12.74 -10.20 -11.00
C GLU A 166 13.54 -8.90 -11.25
N GLY A 167 14.60 -8.66 -10.49
CA GLY A 167 15.58 -7.59 -10.76
C GLY A 167 15.56 -6.41 -9.79
N ILE A 168 14.75 -6.41 -8.73
CA ILE A 168 14.77 -5.34 -7.74
C ILE A 168 15.97 -5.54 -6.79
N CYS A 169 16.90 -4.59 -6.77
CA CYS A 169 18.01 -4.62 -5.82
C CYS A 169 17.49 -4.53 -4.37
N LEU A 170 18.10 -5.28 -3.44
CA LEU A 170 17.74 -5.28 -2.02
C LEU A 170 17.70 -3.86 -1.41
N GLU A 171 18.63 -2.98 -1.82
CA GLU A 171 18.69 -1.57 -1.38
C GLU A 171 17.48 -0.72 -1.77
N ASN A 172 16.64 -1.20 -2.70
CA ASN A 172 15.40 -0.56 -3.15
C ASN A 172 14.14 -1.20 -2.54
N ILE A 173 14.30 -2.15 -1.63
CA ILE A 173 13.19 -2.77 -0.89
C ILE A 173 13.21 -2.25 0.54
N ARG A 174 12.03 -1.93 1.08
CA ARG A 174 11.80 -1.65 2.50
C ARG A 174 10.77 -2.63 3.03
N VAL A 175 10.97 -3.14 4.24
CA VAL A 175 10.00 -4.02 4.90
C VAL A 175 9.42 -3.30 6.11
N LEU A 176 8.09 -3.24 6.19
CA LEU A 176 7.38 -2.60 7.29
C LEU A 176 6.78 -3.67 8.21
N HIS A 177 7.17 -3.62 9.48
CA HIS A 177 6.44 -4.32 10.52
C HIS A 177 5.04 -3.72 10.65
N CYS A 178 4.00 -4.53 10.73
CA CYS A 178 2.66 -4.03 11.00
C CYS A 178 1.74 -5.14 11.51
N ASN A 179 0.66 -4.74 12.18
CA ASN A 179 -0.43 -5.61 12.59
C ASN A 179 -1.65 -5.36 11.69
N THR A 180 -2.32 -6.42 11.25
CA THR A 180 -3.55 -6.33 10.45
C THR A 180 -4.77 -6.38 11.37
N GLU A 181 -4.85 -5.44 12.31
CA GLU A 181 -5.92 -5.32 13.30
C GLU A 181 -6.27 -3.85 13.50
N TYR A 182 -7.55 -3.51 13.43
CA TYR A 182 -8.01 -2.12 13.29
C TYR A 182 -9.09 -1.79 14.33
N PRO A 183 -8.75 -1.09 15.43
CA PRO A 183 -7.40 -0.67 15.85
C PRO A 183 -6.59 -1.81 16.47
N THR A 184 -5.25 -1.74 16.38
CA THR A 184 -4.34 -2.70 17.02
C THR A 184 -4.20 -2.40 18.52
N PRO A 185 -4.42 -3.36 19.43
CA PRO A 185 -4.12 -3.22 20.85
C PRO A 185 -2.63 -2.99 21.11
N MET A 186 -2.29 -2.23 22.16
CA MET A 186 -0.88 -1.90 22.46
C MET A 186 -0.03 -3.14 22.77
N GLU A 187 -0.62 -4.17 23.39
CA GLU A 187 0.07 -5.45 23.63
C GLU A 187 0.49 -6.16 22.33
N ASP A 188 -0.23 -5.96 21.23
CA ASP A 188 -0.03 -6.66 19.97
C ASP A 188 0.96 -5.95 19.02
N VAL A 189 1.26 -4.66 19.28
CA VAL A 189 2.13 -3.83 18.40
C VAL A 189 3.50 -4.47 18.14
N ASN A 190 4.10 -5.12 19.14
CA ASN A 190 5.36 -5.88 19.01
C ASN A 190 6.49 -5.19 18.20
N LEU A 191 6.91 -3.97 18.57
CA LEU A 191 7.98 -3.24 17.86
C LEU A 191 9.32 -4.00 17.76
N ARG A 192 9.56 -4.99 18.63
CA ARG A 192 10.77 -5.85 18.56
C ARG A 192 10.85 -6.65 17.25
N ALA A 193 9.72 -6.90 16.58
CA ALA A 193 9.69 -7.55 15.27
C ALA A 193 10.54 -6.80 14.23
N MET A 194 10.63 -5.46 14.31
CA MET A 194 11.49 -4.67 13.42
C MET A 194 12.97 -5.06 13.57
N GLN A 195 13.43 -5.28 14.81
CA GLN A 195 14.79 -5.69 15.10
C GLN A 195 15.05 -7.12 14.60
N THR A 196 14.09 -8.02 14.81
CA THR A 196 14.17 -9.40 14.30
C THR A 196 14.29 -9.43 12.78
N MET A 197 13.50 -8.65 12.06
CA MET A 197 13.58 -8.57 10.59
C MET A 197 14.91 -8.00 10.11
N ALA A 198 15.41 -6.93 10.75
CA ALA A 198 16.70 -6.35 10.40
C ALA A 198 17.87 -7.32 10.62
N ALA A 199 17.78 -8.17 11.66
CA ALA A 199 18.77 -9.21 11.93
C ALA A 199 18.66 -10.39 10.95
N ALA A 200 17.44 -10.81 10.61
CA ALA A 200 17.20 -11.92 9.68
C ALA A 200 17.58 -11.58 8.24
N PHE A 201 17.45 -10.31 7.83
CA PHE A 201 17.72 -9.86 6.46
C PHE A 201 18.76 -8.71 6.44
N PRO A 202 20.05 -9.00 6.65
CA PRO A 202 21.09 -7.98 6.70
C PRO A 202 21.09 -7.07 5.45
N GLY A 203 21.10 -5.76 5.67
CA GLY A 203 21.07 -4.75 4.61
C GLY A 203 19.67 -4.30 4.17
N ILE A 204 18.61 -4.97 4.62
CA ILE A 204 17.24 -4.44 4.44
C ILE A 204 17.02 -3.25 5.37
N GLN A 205 16.27 -2.25 4.88
CA GLN A 205 15.78 -1.17 5.73
C GLN A 205 14.37 -1.52 6.22
N VAL A 206 14.17 -1.37 7.52
CA VAL A 206 12.94 -1.74 8.22
C VAL A 206 12.21 -0.49 8.70
N GLY A 207 10.89 -0.49 8.57
CA GLY A 207 10.01 0.54 9.12
C GLY A 207 8.81 -0.07 9.84
N TYR A 208 7.84 0.79 10.14
CA TYR A 208 6.54 0.47 10.72
C TYR A 208 5.46 1.12 9.85
#